data_AF-A0A9W7CSK7-F1
#
_entry.id   AF-A0A9W7CSK7-F1
#
_cell.length_a   1.000
_cell.length_b   1.000
_cell.length_c   1.000
_cell.angle_alpha   90.00
_cell.angle_beta   90.00
_cell.angle_gamma   90.00
#
_symmetry.space_group_name_H-M   'P 1'
#
loop_
_entity.id
_entity.type
_entity.pdbx_description
1 polymer ?
#
loop_
_entity_poly.entity_id
_entity_poly.type
_entity_poly.pdbx_seq_one_letter_code
_entity_poly.pdbx_strand_id
1 'polypeptide(L)'
;MLSDSTFGGIHELLAAEGALLAVLPPHQTGAQFGSTVRVERLSVEDRGARMTGAARQRFRLRQRQRAEPGARILWGEVEILPQDRAQSIPLDGLRYHREGEDSGQNRKRSLRRLRARQYPAYWGRSTYALYDAGVLVQKIQNMLLSNIHGEWFRKPRAGLSEVGEIEHEDEKSSLVHYLALPGDRQDANLFAYWVASNLALDTRQRLELLSMDSTVRILRREIELLEQVEEDIFCSMCGSFLANTREIFSMTARGAAGGTFVNPGGHVFQVLTLREVERAHVFVDIHRSIEDTWFEGYTWSITHCNSCYQHLGWRFDHVDSTRSPATFFGFRREALTRSREHRQVDPRSLRLDGYDTDDYEESVPSSEGNSSYNSEEMRLLNGE
;
A
#
# COMPACT_ATOMS: atom_id res chain seq x y z
N MET A 1 9.39 -10.98 -17.57
CA MET A 1 8.63 -11.49 -18.74
C MET A 1 8.10 -12.90 -18.48
N LEU A 2 6.77 -13.05 -18.43
CA LEU A 2 6.11 -14.36 -18.37
C LEU A 2 6.04 -14.92 -19.81
N SER A 3 6.25 -16.23 -19.99
CA SER A 3 6.27 -16.89 -21.30
C SER A 3 4.87 -17.28 -21.74
N ASP A 4 4.65 -17.48 -23.05
CA ASP A 4 3.36 -17.90 -23.64
C ASP A 4 2.75 -19.14 -22.96
N SER A 5 3.60 -20.07 -22.48
CA SER A 5 3.19 -21.24 -21.71
C SER A 5 2.55 -20.93 -20.35
N THR A 6 2.88 -19.79 -19.74
CA THR A 6 2.29 -19.34 -18.48
C THR A 6 0.92 -18.69 -18.71
N PHE A 7 0.71 -18.07 -19.88
CA PHE A 7 -0.50 -17.33 -20.22
C PHE A 7 -1.62 -18.19 -20.79
N GLY A 8 -1.30 -19.18 -21.64
CA GLY A 8 -2.27 -20.22 -22.01
C GLY A 8 -2.84 -20.93 -20.78
N GLY A 9 -1.98 -21.14 -19.78
CA GLY A 9 -2.38 -21.58 -18.45
C GLY A 9 -3.38 -20.62 -17.79
N ILE A 10 -3.10 -19.32 -17.65
CA ILE A 10 -4.00 -18.40 -16.92
C ILE A 10 -5.44 -18.40 -17.48
N HIS A 11 -5.63 -18.43 -18.81
CA HIS A 11 -6.98 -18.49 -19.39
C HIS A 11 -7.70 -19.81 -19.09
N GLU A 12 -7.03 -20.96 -19.25
CA GLU A 12 -7.60 -22.27 -18.90
C GLU A 12 -7.84 -22.41 -17.38
N LEU A 13 -6.97 -21.80 -16.57
CA LEU A 13 -7.04 -21.78 -15.11
C LEU A 13 -8.19 -20.92 -14.59
N LEU A 14 -8.48 -19.78 -15.22
CA LEU A 14 -9.64 -18.96 -14.90
C LEU A 14 -10.95 -19.61 -15.38
N ALA A 15 -10.89 -20.47 -16.40
CA ALA A 15 -12.03 -21.23 -16.90
C ALA A 15 -12.33 -22.49 -16.07
N ALA A 16 -11.37 -22.99 -15.28
CA ALA A 16 -11.55 -24.15 -14.41
C ALA A 16 -12.47 -23.82 -13.23
N GLU A 17 -13.53 -24.60 -13.04
CA GLU A 17 -14.46 -24.44 -11.92
C GLU A 17 -13.72 -24.59 -10.58
N GLY A 18 -13.83 -23.57 -9.72
CA GLY A 18 -13.27 -23.57 -8.36
C GLY A 18 -11.85 -23.00 -8.22
N ALA A 19 -11.18 -22.61 -9.32
CA ALA A 19 -9.90 -21.93 -9.25
C ALA A 19 -10.07 -20.43 -8.98
N LEU A 20 -9.31 -19.89 -8.03
CA LEU A 20 -9.27 -18.47 -7.72
C LEU A 20 -7.83 -17.96 -7.87
N LEU A 21 -7.67 -16.83 -8.56
CA LEU A 21 -6.41 -16.10 -8.52
C LEU A 21 -6.23 -15.52 -7.11
N ALA A 22 -5.05 -15.69 -6.53
CA ALA A 22 -4.75 -15.29 -5.16
C ALA A 22 -3.37 -14.66 -5.07
N VAL A 23 -3.27 -13.61 -4.25
CA VAL A 23 -2.00 -12.96 -3.92
C VAL A 23 -1.66 -13.29 -2.47
N LEU A 24 -0.49 -13.91 -2.30
CA LEU A 24 0.09 -14.23 -1.01
C LEU A 24 1.32 -13.35 -0.79
N PRO A 25 1.29 -12.38 0.15
CA PRO A 25 2.47 -11.60 0.51
C PRO A 25 3.62 -12.51 0.97
N PRO A 26 4.87 -12.22 0.56
CA PRO A 26 6.03 -13.02 0.94
C PRO A 26 6.39 -12.84 2.43
N HIS A 27 7.34 -13.66 2.91
CA HIS A 27 7.96 -13.54 4.25
C HIS A 27 7.04 -13.66 5.46
N GLN A 28 5.90 -14.34 5.31
CA GLN A 28 5.02 -14.65 6.44
C GLN A 28 5.50 -15.89 7.21
N THR A 29 5.67 -15.75 8.52
CA THR A 29 5.96 -16.86 9.44
C THR A 29 4.67 -17.39 10.08
N GLY A 30 4.58 -18.71 10.28
CA GLY A 30 3.39 -19.33 10.87
C GLY A 30 2.18 -19.36 9.93
N ALA A 31 1.03 -18.88 10.42
CA ALA A 31 -0.19 -18.81 9.62
C ALA A 31 -0.06 -17.75 8.52
N GLN A 32 -0.29 -18.14 7.26
CA GLN A 32 -0.11 -17.26 6.11
C GLN A 32 -1.47 -16.79 5.59
N PHE A 33 -1.56 -15.49 5.32
CA PHE A 33 -2.78 -14.80 4.91
C PHE A 33 -2.58 -14.11 3.56
N GLY A 34 -3.64 -14.03 2.77
CA GLY A 34 -3.60 -13.36 1.47
C GLY A 34 -4.96 -12.81 1.07
N SER A 35 -5.06 -12.34 -0.16
CA SER A 35 -6.33 -11.90 -0.76
C SER A 35 -6.54 -12.54 -2.12
N THR A 36 -7.77 -12.98 -2.37
CA THR A 36 -8.20 -13.40 -3.70
C THR A 36 -8.31 -12.19 -4.60
N VAL A 37 -8.03 -12.38 -5.89
CA VAL A 37 -8.04 -11.34 -6.90
C VAL A 37 -9.07 -11.71 -7.95
N ARG A 38 -10.03 -10.82 -8.18
CA ARG A 38 -10.90 -10.90 -9.34
C ARG A 38 -10.23 -10.15 -10.48
N VAL A 39 -9.94 -10.85 -11.57
CA VAL A 39 -9.45 -10.23 -12.80
C VAL A 39 -10.53 -9.33 -13.38
N GLU A 40 -10.18 -8.09 -13.68
CA GLU A 40 -11.10 -7.08 -14.24
C GLU A 40 -10.80 -6.81 -15.71
N ARG A 41 -9.52 -6.75 -16.09
CA ARG A 41 -9.08 -6.69 -17.47
C ARG A 41 -7.89 -7.61 -17.68
N LEU A 42 -7.84 -8.24 -18.84
CA LEU A 42 -6.72 -9.05 -19.32
C LEU A 42 -6.55 -8.72 -20.80
N SER A 43 -5.38 -8.21 -21.18
CA SER A 43 -4.99 -8.03 -22.57
C SER A 43 -3.73 -8.85 -22.83
N VAL A 44 -3.72 -9.58 -23.94
CA VAL A 44 -2.59 -10.37 -24.40
C VAL A 44 -2.08 -9.71 -25.67
N GLU A 45 -0.80 -9.31 -25.66
CA GLU A 45 -0.07 -8.75 -26.79
C GLU A 45 1.02 -9.75 -27.21
N ASP A 46 1.59 -9.61 -28.41
CA ASP A 46 2.49 -10.61 -29.04
C ASP A 46 3.74 -11.00 -28.22
N ARG A 47 4.07 -10.26 -27.15
CA ARG A 47 5.24 -10.51 -26.28
C ARG A 47 4.94 -10.48 -24.78
N GLY A 48 3.67 -10.43 -24.38
CA GLY A 48 3.29 -10.43 -22.96
C GLY A 48 1.81 -10.17 -22.72
N ALA A 49 1.35 -10.38 -21.48
CA ALA A 49 -0.01 -10.03 -21.08
C ALA A 49 -0.01 -9.00 -19.95
N ARG A 50 -0.96 -8.08 -20.03
CA ARG A 50 -1.28 -7.10 -18.99
C ARG A 50 -2.58 -7.53 -18.31
N MET A 51 -2.54 -7.62 -16.99
CA MET A 51 -3.70 -8.00 -16.19
C MET A 51 -3.94 -6.95 -15.10
N THR A 52 -5.19 -6.53 -14.96
CA THR A 52 -5.64 -5.74 -13.81
C THR A 52 -6.67 -6.55 -13.03
N GLY A 53 -6.66 -6.39 -11.71
CA GLY A 53 -7.60 -7.10 -10.85
C GLY A 53 -7.81 -6.39 -9.53
N ALA A 54 -8.96 -6.66 -8.91
CA ALA A 54 -9.34 -6.11 -7.62
C ALA A 54 -9.30 -7.21 -6.55
N ALA A 55 -8.74 -6.87 -5.39
CA ALA A 55 -8.79 -7.73 -4.21
C ALA A 55 -10.25 -7.94 -3.79
N ARG A 56 -10.62 -9.19 -3.46
CA ARG A 56 -11.99 -9.56 -3.08
C ARG A 56 -12.11 -10.08 -1.66
N GLN A 57 -11.60 -11.28 -1.41
CA GLN A 57 -11.80 -11.96 -0.14
C GLN A 57 -10.45 -12.28 0.50
N ARG A 58 -10.40 -12.17 1.82
CA ARG A 58 -9.23 -12.60 2.58
C ARG A 58 -9.24 -14.11 2.71
N PHE A 59 -8.06 -14.70 2.69
CA PHE A 59 -7.92 -16.13 2.89
C PHE A 59 -6.75 -16.43 3.82
N ARG A 60 -6.82 -17.60 4.45
CA ARG A 60 -5.70 -18.25 5.11
C ARG A 60 -5.23 -19.42 4.26
N LEU A 61 -3.93 -19.51 3.99
CA LEU A 61 -3.35 -20.65 3.28
C LEU A 61 -3.39 -21.87 4.19
N ARG A 62 -4.03 -22.95 3.73
CA ARG A 62 -4.11 -24.23 4.45
C ARG A 62 -2.96 -25.14 4.07
N GLN A 63 -2.74 -25.32 2.76
CA GLN A 63 -1.70 -26.19 2.25
C GLN A 63 -1.15 -25.65 0.94
N ARG A 64 0.18 -25.61 0.81
CA ARG A 64 0.85 -25.42 -0.48
C ARG A 64 0.86 -26.76 -1.21
N GLN A 65 0.35 -26.78 -2.43
CA GLN A 65 0.48 -27.95 -3.28
C GLN A 65 1.88 -27.95 -3.90
N ARG A 66 2.45 -29.14 -4.11
CA ARG A 66 3.76 -29.27 -4.74
C ARG A 66 3.63 -28.80 -6.18
N ALA A 67 4.32 -27.72 -6.50
CA ALA A 67 4.51 -27.30 -7.87
C ALA A 67 5.58 -28.21 -8.51
N GLU A 68 5.41 -28.58 -9.78
CA GLU A 68 6.47 -29.24 -10.56
C GLU A 68 7.76 -28.40 -10.49
N PRO A 69 8.96 -29.00 -10.48
CA PRO A 69 10.21 -28.25 -10.51
C PRO A 69 10.22 -27.30 -11.73
N GLY A 70 10.17 -25.98 -11.48
CA GLY A 70 10.12 -24.95 -12.53
C GLY A 70 8.73 -24.35 -12.82
N ALA A 71 7.67 -24.80 -12.13
CA ALA A 71 6.35 -24.20 -12.26
C ALA A 71 6.33 -22.75 -11.75
N ARG A 72 5.98 -21.82 -12.64
CA ARG A 72 5.88 -20.38 -12.35
C ARG A 72 4.64 -20.00 -11.54
N ILE A 73 3.61 -20.84 -11.59
CA ILE A 73 2.35 -20.65 -10.86
C ILE A 73 2.32 -21.63 -9.70
N LEU A 74 2.12 -21.11 -8.50
CA LEU A 74 1.99 -21.91 -7.28
C LEU A 74 0.52 -22.20 -7.01
N TRP A 75 0.25 -23.42 -6.55
CA TRP A 75 -1.07 -23.87 -6.15
C TRP A 75 -1.15 -24.08 -4.65
N GLY A 76 -2.33 -23.85 -4.10
CA GLY A 76 -2.58 -24.06 -2.68
C GLY A 76 -4.05 -24.14 -2.37
N GLU A 77 -4.37 -24.92 -1.35
CA GLU A 77 -5.69 -24.92 -0.73
C GLU A 77 -5.79 -23.74 0.23
N VAL A 78 -6.87 -22.98 0.11
CA VAL A 78 -7.11 -21.77 0.89
C VAL A 78 -8.45 -21.85 1.61
N GLU A 79 -8.48 -21.32 2.82
CA GLU A 79 -9.70 -21.10 3.58
C GLU A 79 -10.11 -19.64 3.44
N ILE A 80 -11.27 -19.37 2.85
CA ILE A 80 -11.83 -18.02 2.80
C ILE A 80 -12.26 -17.61 4.21
N LEU A 81 -11.72 -16.48 4.67
CA LEU A 81 -12.00 -15.97 6.00
C LEU A 81 -13.35 -15.24 6.01
N PRO A 82 -14.23 -15.51 7.00
CA PRO A 82 -15.47 -14.78 7.13
C PRO A 82 -15.18 -13.30 7.44
N GLN A 83 -16.08 -12.44 6.96
CA GLN A 83 -16.06 -11.03 7.29
C GLN A 83 -17.07 -10.79 8.41
N ASP A 84 -16.57 -10.60 9.63
CA ASP A 84 -17.40 -10.22 10.77
C ASP A 84 -18.04 -8.85 10.49
N ARG A 85 -19.37 -8.78 10.48
CA ARG A 85 -20.07 -7.52 10.34
C ARG A 85 -20.02 -6.81 11.68
N ALA A 86 -19.36 -5.67 11.73
CA ALA A 86 -19.34 -4.87 12.94
C ALA A 86 -20.78 -4.54 13.38
N GLN A 87 -21.20 -5.08 14.53
CA GLN A 87 -22.52 -4.82 15.08
C GLN A 87 -22.47 -3.55 15.93
N SER A 88 -23.47 -2.68 15.77
CA SER A 88 -23.66 -1.55 16.68
C SER A 88 -24.05 -2.08 18.06
N ILE A 89 -23.44 -1.54 19.10
CA ILE A 89 -23.83 -1.91 20.46
C ILE A 89 -25.12 -1.14 20.76
N PRO A 90 -26.23 -1.80 21.16
CA PRO A 90 -27.52 -1.13 21.38
C PRO A 90 -27.52 -0.38 22.72
N LEU A 91 -26.57 0.55 22.91
CA LEU A 91 -26.39 1.32 24.14
C LEU A 91 -27.66 2.08 24.53
N ASP A 92 -28.46 2.52 23.55
CA ASP A 92 -29.70 3.25 23.80
C ASP A 92 -30.91 2.35 24.10
N GLY A 93 -30.91 1.10 23.59
CA GLY A 93 -31.95 0.10 23.89
C GLY A 93 -31.75 -0.61 25.24
N LEU A 94 -30.55 -0.53 25.80
CA LEU A 94 -30.23 -1.09 27.13
C LEU A 94 -30.69 -0.20 28.28
N ARG A 95 -31.27 0.99 28.04
CA ARG A 95 -31.82 1.80 29.13
C ARG A 95 -33.01 1.09 29.75
N TYR A 96 -32.97 0.88 31.06
CA TYR A 96 -34.09 0.32 31.80
C TYR A 96 -35.29 1.26 31.67
N HIS A 97 -36.27 0.93 30.82
CA HIS A 97 -37.58 1.57 30.84
C HIS A 97 -38.27 1.11 32.14
N ARG A 98 -38.42 2.03 33.10
CA ARG A 98 -39.27 1.76 34.26
C ARG A 98 -40.72 1.80 33.77
N GLU A 99 -41.32 0.62 33.58
CA GLU A 99 -42.78 0.52 33.62
C GLU A 99 -43.26 1.08 34.96
N GLY A 100 -44.34 1.84 34.93
CA GLY A 100 -44.74 2.83 35.93
C GLY A 100 -44.64 2.34 37.37
N GLU A 101 -43.97 3.13 38.21
CA GLU A 101 -44.07 2.98 39.65
C GLU A 101 -44.35 4.35 40.27
N ASP A 102 -45.54 4.37 40.85
CA ASP A 102 -46.24 5.35 41.66
C ASP A 102 -45.41 6.41 42.38
N SER A 103 -46.08 7.57 42.44
CA SER A 103 -45.79 8.72 43.29
C SER A 103 -45.63 8.31 44.76
N GLY A 104 -44.39 8.33 45.26
CA GLY A 104 -44.14 8.08 46.68
C GLY A 104 -42.71 8.30 47.13
N GLN A 105 -42.47 9.45 47.76
CA GLN A 105 -41.44 9.72 48.76
C GLN A 105 -39.96 9.76 48.33
N ASN A 106 -39.56 10.98 48.01
CA ASN A 106 -38.47 11.75 48.64
C ASN A 106 -37.42 10.95 49.45
N ARG A 107 -36.33 10.54 48.80
CA ARG A 107 -35.02 10.34 49.45
C ARG A 107 -33.95 10.89 48.51
N LYS A 108 -33.06 11.74 49.05
CA LYS A 108 -31.86 12.27 48.36
C LYS A 108 -31.01 11.08 47.86
N ARG A 109 -31.27 10.63 46.63
CA ARG A 109 -30.52 9.56 45.96
C ARG A 109 -29.23 10.18 45.44
N SER A 110 -28.08 9.65 45.87
CA SER A 110 -26.79 10.10 45.36
C SER A 110 -26.75 9.94 43.84
N LEU A 111 -26.30 10.98 43.11
CA LEU A 111 -26.20 10.97 41.65
C LEU A 111 -25.41 9.76 41.12
N ARG A 112 -24.46 9.25 41.92
CA ARG A 112 -23.70 8.01 41.64
C ARG A 112 -24.59 6.75 41.58
N ARG A 113 -25.57 6.58 42.47
CA ARG A 113 -26.50 5.43 42.44
C ARG A 113 -27.54 5.54 41.33
N LEU A 114 -27.88 6.76 40.90
CA LEU A 114 -28.76 6.98 39.74
C LEU A 114 -28.05 6.64 38.43
N ARG A 115 -26.78 7.02 38.27
CA ARG A 115 -25.98 6.65 37.08
C ARG A 115 -25.67 5.15 37.00
N ALA A 116 -25.38 4.51 38.13
CA ALA A 116 -25.10 3.07 38.18
C ALA A 116 -26.34 2.17 37.92
N ARG A 117 -27.56 2.71 37.98
CA ARG A 117 -28.81 1.97 37.76
C ARG A 117 -29.46 2.17 36.38
N GLN A 118 -28.87 3.01 35.52
CA GLN A 118 -29.42 3.31 34.19
C GLN A 118 -28.89 2.40 33.08
N TYR A 119 -27.87 1.60 33.36
CA TYR A 119 -27.20 0.77 32.37
C TYR A 119 -27.04 -0.67 32.91
N PRO A 120 -27.66 -1.69 32.28
CA PRO A 120 -27.70 -3.07 32.77
C PRO A 120 -26.42 -3.86 32.48
N ALA A 121 -25.31 -3.18 32.17
CA ALA A 121 -24.06 -3.82 31.79
C ALA A 121 -22.98 -3.61 32.85
N TYR A 122 -22.02 -4.55 32.88
CA TYR A 122 -20.95 -4.57 33.87
C TYR A 122 -20.02 -3.35 33.78
N TRP A 123 -19.71 -2.88 32.56
CA TRP A 123 -18.88 -1.69 32.33
C TRP A 123 -19.71 -0.43 32.05
N GLY A 124 -19.10 0.75 32.20
CA GLY A 124 -19.73 2.02 31.86
C GLY A 124 -19.90 2.23 30.35
N ARG A 125 -20.83 3.12 29.94
CA ARG A 125 -21.10 3.47 28.54
C ARG A 125 -19.83 3.87 27.77
N SER A 126 -18.93 4.61 28.41
CA SER A 126 -17.65 5.04 27.82
C SER A 126 -16.75 3.86 27.45
N THR A 127 -16.77 2.77 28.21
CA THR A 127 -15.96 1.58 27.94
C THR A 127 -16.50 0.84 26.71
N TYR A 128 -17.82 0.67 26.62
CA TYR A 128 -18.44 0.02 25.45
C TYR A 128 -18.30 0.87 24.18
N ALA A 129 -18.35 2.21 24.30
CA ALA A 129 -18.13 3.11 23.17
C ALA A 129 -16.76 2.92 22.50
N LEU A 130 -15.75 2.39 23.20
CA LEU A 130 -14.45 2.03 22.62
C LEU A 130 -14.50 0.84 21.64
N TYR A 131 -15.63 0.12 21.60
CA TYR A 131 -15.86 -1.05 20.75
C TYR A 131 -17.06 -0.85 19.82
N ASP A 132 -17.72 0.29 19.87
CA ASP A 132 -18.84 0.59 18.99
C ASP A 132 -18.32 1.06 17.63
N ALA A 133 -18.71 0.38 16.56
CA ALA A 133 -18.18 0.65 15.24
C ALA A 133 -18.53 2.06 14.73
N GLY A 134 -19.73 2.56 15.02
CA GLY A 134 -20.13 3.91 14.61
C GLY A 134 -19.29 4.98 15.31
N VAL A 135 -19.01 4.80 16.61
CA VAL A 135 -18.11 5.69 17.37
C VAL A 135 -16.68 5.65 16.84
N LEU A 136 -16.17 4.45 16.51
CA LEU A 136 -14.82 4.29 15.96
C LEU A 136 -14.67 4.91 14.57
N VAL A 137 -15.65 4.69 13.69
CA VAL A 137 -15.72 5.34 12.37
C VAL A 137 -15.72 6.86 12.54
N GLN A 138 -16.58 7.40 13.41
CA GLN A 138 -16.65 8.83 13.66
C GLN A 138 -15.32 9.39 14.20
N LYS A 139 -14.62 8.64 15.05
CA LYS A 139 -13.30 9.04 15.55
C LYS A 139 -12.30 9.16 14.40
N ILE A 140 -12.25 8.17 13.50
CA ILE A 140 -11.36 8.21 12.33
C ILE A 140 -11.75 9.38 11.42
N GLN A 141 -13.03 9.57 11.09
CA GLN A 141 -13.50 10.70 10.28
C GLN A 141 -13.03 12.05 10.86
N ASN A 142 -13.16 12.24 12.18
CA ASN A 142 -12.69 13.45 12.85
C ASN A 142 -11.17 13.60 12.75
N MET A 143 -10.41 12.50 12.91
CA MET A 143 -8.97 12.51 12.70
C MET A 143 -8.62 12.90 11.26
N LEU A 144 -9.30 12.36 10.25
CA LEU A 144 -9.05 12.71 8.85
C LEU A 144 -9.35 14.19 8.53
N LEU A 145 -10.26 14.83 9.29
CA LEU A 145 -10.55 16.27 9.18
C LEU A 145 -9.51 17.15 9.88
N SER A 146 -9.04 16.74 11.07
CA SER A 146 -8.14 17.56 11.89
C SER A 146 -6.66 17.29 11.65
N ASN A 147 -6.33 16.12 11.10
CA ASN A 147 -4.96 15.65 10.96
C ASN A 147 -4.38 16.12 9.62
N ILE A 148 -3.09 16.48 9.66
CA ILE A 148 -2.25 16.76 8.50
C ILE A 148 -2.29 15.65 7.44
N HIS A 149 -2.59 14.40 7.84
CA HIS A 149 -2.64 13.24 6.95
C HIS A 149 -3.95 13.09 6.16
N GLY A 150 -4.93 13.99 6.33
CA GLY A 150 -6.17 13.97 5.54
C GLY A 150 -5.92 14.04 4.03
N GLU A 151 -4.82 14.67 3.60
CA GLU A 151 -4.39 14.75 2.21
C GLU A 151 -4.00 13.38 1.61
N TRP A 152 -3.67 12.37 2.44
CA TRP A 152 -3.35 11.02 1.94
C TRP A 152 -4.56 10.34 1.28
N PHE A 153 -5.76 10.75 1.71
CA PHE A 153 -7.05 10.18 1.32
C PHE A 153 -7.75 11.03 0.24
N ARG A 154 -7.27 12.25 -0.01
CA ARG A 154 -7.83 13.11 -1.04
C ARG A 154 -7.37 12.63 -2.41
N LYS A 155 -8.33 12.27 -3.26
CA LYS A 155 -8.06 12.00 -4.67
C LYS A 155 -7.76 13.33 -5.40
N PRO A 156 -6.92 13.31 -6.45
CA PRO A 156 -6.74 14.47 -7.32
C PRO A 156 -8.10 14.98 -7.85
N ARG A 157 -8.27 16.29 -8.01
CA ARG A 157 -9.46 16.81 -8.69
C ARG A 157 -9.37 16.40 -10.16
N ALA A 158 -10.42 15.75 -10.67
CA ALA A 158 -10.54 15.35 -12.07
C ALA A 158 -10.28 16.55 -13.00
N GLY A 159 -9.07 16.57 -13.55
CA GLY A 159 -8.59 17.57 -14.52
C GLY A 159 -7.32 17.11 -15.24
N LEU A 160 -7.01 15.81 -15.17
CA LEU A 160 -5.73 15.20 -15.59
C LEU A 160 -5.91 13.96 -16.49
N SER A 161 -7.10 13.71 -17.04
CA SER A 161 -7.31 12.63 -18.02
C SER A 161 -8.20 13.14 -19.15
N GLU A 162 -7.59 13.71 -20.19
CA GLU A 162 -8.31 14.07 -21.44
C GLU A 162 -8.34 12.93 -22.46
N VAL A 163 -7.76 11.75 -22.18
CA VAL A 163 -7.88 10.59 -23.08
C VAL A 163 -8.21 9.32 -22.30
N GLY A 164 -9.50 8.97 -22.31
CA GLY A 164 -9.87 7.64 -22.77
C GLY A 164 -9.89 6.46 -21.82
N GLU A 165 -10.13 6.62 -20.52
CA GLU A 165 -10.85 5.59 -19.75
C GLU A 165 -11.75 6.30 -18.72
N ILE A 166 -13.04 6.42 -19.02
CA ILE A 166 -14.05 6.65 -17.99
C ILE A 166 -14.09 5.34 -17.18
N GLU A 167 -13.13 5.14 -16.27
CA GLU A 167 -13.45 4.39 -15.07
C GLU A 167 -14.62 5.14 -14.47
N HIS A 168 -15.82 4.56 -14.51
CA HIS A 168 -16.95 5.08 -13.75
C HIS A 168 -16.47 5.23 -12.31
N GLU A 169 -16.08 6.47 -11.95
CA GLU A 169 -15.52 6.77 -10.65
C GLU A 169 -16.56 6.32 -9.65
N ASP A 170 -16.18 5.35 -8.82
CA ASP A 170 -17.02 4.92 -7.73
C ASP A 170 -17.00 6.08 -6.71
N GLU A 171 -17.83 7.10 -6.92
CA GLU A 171 -17.99 8.29 -6.05
C GLU A 171 -18.16 7.86 -4.58
N LYS A 172 -18.72 6.65 -4.40
CA LYS A 172 -18.90 5.90 -3.15
C LYS A 172 -17.59 5.53 -2.42
N SER A 173 -16.43 5.70 -3.05
CA SER A 173 -15.10 5.43 -2.50
C SER A 173 -14.26 6.69 -2.26
N SER A 174 -14.86 7.88 -2.41
CA SER A 174 -14.18 9.15 -2.20
C SER A 174 -14.11 9.51 -0.71
N LEU A 175 -13.04 10.21 -0.30
CA LEU A 175 -12.96 10.78 1.06
C LEU A 175 -14.20 11.63 1.38
N VAL A 176 -14.69 12.41 0.40
CA VAL A 176 -15.88 13.25 0.58
C VAL A 176 -17.11 12.41 0.91
N HIS A 177 -17.32 11.29 0.21
CA HIS A 177 -18.41 10.37 0.50
C HIS A 177 -18.34 9.84 1.93
N TYR A 178 -17.14 9.38 2.34
CA TYR A 178 -16.91 8.85 3.68
C TYR A 178 -16.93 9.91 4.79
N LEU A 179 -16.77 11.19 4.48
CA LEU A 179 -16.90 12.28 5.46
C LEU A 179 -18.30 12.88 5.50
N ALA A 180 -19.10 12.74 4.43
CA ALA A 180 -20.45 13.29 4.34
C ALA A 180 -21.48 12.47 5.12
N LEU A 181 -21.23 11.18 5.34
CA LEU A 181 -22.12 10.29 6.08
C LEU A 181 -21.73 10.25 7.57
N PRO A 182 -22.71 10.42 8.49
CA PRO A 182 -22.50 10.17 9.92
C PRO A 182 -22.00 8.74 10.17
N GLY A 183 -21.12 8.55 11.17
CA GLY A 183 -20.49 7.26 11.43
C GLY A 183 -21.46 6.10 11.74
N ASP A 184 -22.66 6.38 12.26
CA ASP A 184 -23.71 5.39 12.52
C ASP A 184 -24.41 4.87 11.26
N ARG A 185 -24.30 5.60 10.14
CA ARG A 185 -24.90 5.23 8.84
C ARG A 185 -23.89 4.64 7.85
N GLN A 186 -22.61 4.63 8.23
CA GLN A 186 -21.53 4.10 7.42
C GLN A 186 -21.43 2.58 7.54
N ASP A 187 -21.21 1.87 6.43
CA ASP A 187 -20.74 0.47 6.53
C ASP A 187 -19.32 0.46 7.08
N ALA A 188 -19.20 0.12 8.35
CA ALA A 188 -17.93 0.07 9.08
C ALA A 188 -16.89 -0.85 8.41
N ASN A 189 -17.32 -1.92 7.74
CA ASN A 189 -16.38 -2.85 7.12
C ASN A 189 -15.79 -2.24 5.85
N LEU A 190 -16.65 -1.67 4.98
CA LEU A 190 -16.18 -0.97 3.78
C LEU A 190 -15.30 0.22 4.15
N PHE A 191 -15.67 0.97 5.19
CA PHE A 191 -14.88 2.07 5.68
C PHE A 191 -13.50 1.61 6.17
N ALA A 192 -13.43 0.56 7.00
CA ALA A 192 -12.14 0.03 7.48
C ALA A 192 -11.23 -0.40 6.32
N TYR A 193 -11.73 -1.18 5.35
CA TYR A 193 -10.88 -1.57 4.21
C TYR A 193 -10.41 -0.38 3.37
N TRP A 194 -11.26 0.62 3.20
CA TRP A 194 -10.89 1.85 2.52
C TRP A 194 -9.84 2.64 3.30
N VAL A 195 -9.93 2.71 4.63
CA VAL A 195 -8.90 3.36 5.45
C VAL A 195 -7.57 2.60 5.31
N ALA A 196 -7.57 1.29 5.56
CA ALA A 196 -6.40 0.43 5.44
C ALA A 196 -5.69 0.53 4.07
N SER A 197 -6.42 0.66 2.96
CA SER A 197 -5.82 0.76 1.63
C SER A 197 -5.09 2.08 1.37
N ASN A 198 -5.48 3.13 2.08
CA ASN A 198 -4.94 4.49 1.91
C ASN A 198 -3.86 4.85 2.94
N LEU A 199 -3.75 4.09 4.03
CA LEU A 199 -2.70 4.29 5.04
C LEU A 199 -1.32 3.92 4.48
N ALA A 200 -0.33 4.78 4.77
CA ALA A 200 1.07 4.56 4.44
C ALA A 200 1.73 3.53 5.39
N LEU A 201 1.23 2.30 5.40
CA LEU A 201 1.66 1.20 6.29
C LEU A 201 2.85 0.41 5.73
N ASP A 202 3.68 -0.11 6.63
CA ASP A 202 4.72 -1.09 6.28
C ASP A 202 4.12 -2.49 6.06
N THR A 203 4.91 -3.42 5.52
CA THR A 203 4.45 -4.79 5.21
C THR A 203 3.93 -5.52 6.46
N ARG A 204 4.55 -5.33 7.62
CA ARG A 204 4.16 -5.99 8.87
C ARG A 204 2.79 -5.49 9.35
N GLN A 205 2.58 -4.17 9.31
CA GLN A 205 1.31 -3.53 9.66
C GLN A 205 0.20 -3.93 8.69
N ARG A 206 0.48 -4.00 7.38
CA ARG A 206 -0.49 -4.49 6.38
C ARG A 206 -0.91 -5.94 6.65
N LEU A 207 0.06 -6.80 6.94
CA LEU A 207 -0.20 -8.20 7.31
C LEU A 207 -0.98 -8.31 8.62
N GLU A 208 -0.66 -7.47 9.61
CA GLU A 208 -1.38 -7.40 10.87
C GLU A 208 -2.87 -7.14 10.62
N LEU A 209 -3.22 -6.07 9.87
CA LEU A 209 -4.61 -5.76 9.52
C LEU A 209 -5.26 -6.88 8.69
N LEU A 210 -4.54 -7.44 7.71
CA LEU A 210 -5.05 -8.53 6.87
C LEU A 210 -5.42 -9.77 7.68
N SER A 211 -4.69 -10.04 8.77
CA SER A 211 -4.92 -11.20 9.65
C SER A 211 -6.08 -11.03 10.63
N MET A 212 -6.55 -9.80 10.86
CA MET A 212 -7.61 -9.54 11.85
C MET A 212 -8.98 -10.05 11.38
N ASP A 213 -9.71 -10.69 12.27
CA ASP A 213 -11.01 -11.31 12.00
C ASP A 213 -12.21 -10.42 12.32
N SER A 214 -11.99 -9.30 13.00
CA SER A 214 -13.06 -8.38 13.42
C SER A 214 -12.82 -6.95 12.95
N THR A 215 -13.81 -6.37 12.30
CA THR A 215 -13.79 -4.97 11.83
C THR A 215 -13.59 -3.98 12.96
N VAL A 216 -14.16 -4.22 14.15
CA VAL A 216 -13.95 -3.37 15.32
C VAL A 216 -12.48 -3.35 15.73
N ARG A 217 -11.79 -4.49 15.66
CA ARG A 217 -10.35 -4.58 15.95
C ARG A 217 -9.53 -3.84 14.89
N ILE A 218 -9.90 -3.96 13.61
CA ILE A 218 -9.27 -3.23 12.50
C ILE A 218 -9.40 -1.72 12.74
N LEU A 219 -10.61 -1.20 12.95
CA LEU A 219 -10.84 0.24 13.17
C LEU A 219 -10.05 0.78 14.37
N ARG A 220 -10.01 0.03 15.47
CA ARG A 220 -9.20 0.40 16.64
C ARG A 220 -7.72 0.44 16.31
N ARG A 221 -7.24 -0.54 15.55
CA ARG A 221 -5.83 -0.58 15.12
C ARG A 221 -5.50 0.55 14.17
N GLU A 222 -6.41 0.91 13.26
CA GLU A 222 -6.26 2.07 12.38
C GLU A 222 -6.17 3.38 13.16
N ILE A 223 -6.99 3.55 14.21
CA ILE A 223 -6.89 4.70 15.12
C ILE A 223 -5.51 4.75 15.77
N GLU A 224 -5.03 3.63 16.33
CA GLU A 224 -3.69 3.56 16.93
C GLU A 224 -2.60 3.90 15.90
N LEU A 225 -2.71 3.35 14.68
CA LEU A 225 -1.75 3.61 13.61
C LEU A 225 -1.77 5.08 13.18
N LEU A 226 -2.95 5.70 13.11
CA LEU A 226 -3.13 7.12 12.81
C LEU A 226 -2.63 8.03 13.93
N GLU A 227 -2.71 7.61 15.19
CA GLU A 227 -2.17 8.32 16.36
C GLU A 227 -0.63 8.16 16.46
N GLN A 228 -0.09 7.04 15.99
CA GLN A 228 1.34 6.69 16.05
C GLN A 228 2.12 7.04 14.78
N VAL A 229 1.51 7.78 13.84
CA VAL A 229 2.18 8.18 12.60
C VAL A 229 3.35 9.08 12.96
N GLU A 230 4.56 8.53 12.92
CA GLU A 230 5.79 9.33 13.05
C GLU A 230 5.80 10.40 11.95
N GLU A 231 6.26 11.61 12.22
CA GLU A 231 6.14 12.64 11.19
C GLU A 231 7.16 12.44 10.06
N ASP A 232 8.23 11.68 10.28
CA ASP A 232 9.40 11.63 9.39
C ASP A 232 9.59 10.30 8.64
N ILE A 233 10.10 10.39 7.42
CA ILE A 233 10.36 9.27 6.51
C ILE A 233 11.86 9.21 6.29
N PHE A 234 12.44 8.02 6.41
CA PHE A 234 13.87 7.78 6.27
C PHE A 234 14.17 6.73 5.20
N CYS A 235 15.39 6.73 4.69
CA CYS A 235 15.93 5.68 3.84
C CYS A 235 15.98 4.36 4.61
N SER A 236 15.42 3.28 4.05
CA SER A 236 15.36 1.99 4.73
C SER A 236 16.72 1.31 4.90
N MET A 237 17.71 1.65 4.06
CA MET A 237 19.05 1.07 4.14
C MET A 237 19.98 1.78 5.13
N CYS A 238 20.02 3.12 5.14
CA CYS A 238 20.98 3.88 5.94
C CYS A 238 20.36 4.79 6.99
N GLY A 239 19.03 4.92 7.04
CA GLY A 239 18.34 5.78 8.01
C GLY A 239 18.46 7.28 7.75
N SER A 240 18.98 7.72 6.60
CA SER A 240 19.01 9.15 6.23
C SER A 240 17.59 9.69 6.10
N PHE A 241 17.34 10.88 6.67
CA PHE A 241 16.05 11.56 6.57
C PHE A 241 15.73 11.90 5.11
N LEU A 242 14.50 11.63 4.65
CA LEU A 242 14.10 11.84 3.26
C LEU A 242 12.97 12.85 3.11
N ALA A 243 11.95 12.79 3.95
CA ALA A 243 10.81 13.69 3.86
C ALA A 243 9.97 13.65 5.14
N ASN A 244 9.10 14.62 5.30
CA ASN A 244 8.02 14.56 6.27
C ASN A 244 6.75 13.96 5.63
N THR A 245 5.95 13.28 6.42
CA THR A 245 4.63 12.73 6.06
C THR A 245 3.62 13.71 5.53
N ARG A 246 3.76 14.99 5.89
CA ARG A 246 2.95 16.09 5.35
C ARG A 246 3.12 16.23 3.84
N GLU A 247 4.25 15.78 3.31
CA GLU A 247 4.53 15.80 1.88
C GLU A 247 3.80 14.69 1.12
N ILE A 248 3.29 13.66 1.82
CA ILE A 248 2.53 12.59 1.18
C ILE A 248 1.22 13.16 0.63
N PHE A 249 0.96 12.91 -0.64
CA PHE A 249 -0.26 13.31 -1.32
C PHE A 249 -0.62 12.26 -2.37
N SER A 250 -1.85 12.29 -2.88
CA SER A 250 -2.26 11.34 -3.92
C SER A 250 -2.13 11.92 -5.33
N MET A 251 -1.55 11.11 -6.22
CA MET A 251 -1.61 11.30 -7.68
C MET A 251 -2.56 10.32 -8.38
N THR A 252 -3.22 9.43 -7.65
CA THR A 252 -4.07 8.38 -8.24
C THR A 252 -5.46 8.35 -7.62
N ALA A 253 -6.44 7.83 -8.34
CA ALA A 253 -7.77 7.58 -7.78
C ALA A 253 -7.77 6.55 -6.62
N ARG A 254 -6.65 5.85 -6.39
CA ARG A 254 -6.45 4.84 -5.34
C ARG A 254 -5.77 5.39 -4.07
N GLY A 255 -5.54 6.70 -3.99
CA GLY A 255 -4.96 7.36 -2.82
C GLY A 255 -3.43 7.45 -2.84
N ALA A 256 -2.84 8.03 -1.79
CA ALA A 256 -1.42 8.33 -1.74
C ALA A 256 -0.52 7.10 -1.49
N ALA A 257 -1.01 6.12 -0.74
CA ALA A 257 -0.31 4.87 -0.43
C ALA A 257 -0.73 3.67 -1.32
N GLY A 258 -1.60 3.92 -2.31
CA GLY A 258 -2.27 2.90 -3.12
C GLY A 258 -1.74 2.74 -4.55
N GLY A 259 -0.74 3.52 -4.96
CA GLY A 259 -0.14 3.42 -6.29
C GLY A 259 0.68 2.15 -6.45
N THR A 260 0.09 1.10 -7.02
CA THR A 260 0.83 -0.10 -7.44
C THR A 260 1.02 -0.03 -8.94
N PHE A 261 2.27 0.03 -9.38
CA PHE A 261 2.64 0.21 -10.77
C PHE A 261 3.54 -0.92 -11.24
N VAL A 262 3.58 -1.15 -12.55
CA VAL A 262 4.42 -2.19 -13.16
C VAL A 262 5.33 -1.51 -14.17
N ASN A 263 6.63 -1.80 -14.12
CA ASN A 263 7.56 -1.31 -15.13
C ASN A 263 7.59 -2.23 -16.37
N PRO A 264 8.21 -1.83 -17.49
CA PRO A 264 8.30 -2.65 -18.71
C PRO A 264 8.96 -4.02 -18.51
N GLY A 265 9.87 -4.14 -17.53
CA GLY A 265 10.47 -5.43 -17.14
C GLY A 265 9.49 -6.40 -16.46
N GLY A 266 8.32 -5.92 -16.04
CA GLY A 266 7.31 -6.67 -15.29
C GLY A 266 7.47 -6.61 -13.77
N HIS A 267 8.32 -5.73 -13.25
CA HIS A 267 8.50 -5.51 -11.82
C HIS A 267 7.38 -4.64 -11.26
N VAL A 268 6.76 -5.11 -10.18
CA VAL A 268 5.68 -4.42 -9.49
C VAL A 268 6.27 -3.55 -8.37
N PHE A 269 5.91 -2.27 -8.36
CA PHE A 269 6.32 -1.31 -7.34
C PHE A 269 5.11 -0.73 -6.62
N GLN A 270 5.14 -0.76 -5.29
CA GLN A 270 4.29 0.09 -4.46
C GLN A 270 4.97 1.44 -4.31
N VAL A 271 4.33 2.49 -4.81
CA VAL A 271 4.89 3.83 -4.90
C VAL A 271 4.12 4.77 -3.98
N LEU A 272 4.86 5.46 -3.13
CA LEU A 272 4.36 6.54 -2.27
C LEU A 272 4.71 7.87 -2.93
N THR A 273 3.71 8.72 -3.18
CA THR A 273 3.90 10.02 -3.81
C THR A 273 4.11 11.13 -2.77
N LEU A 274 5.18 11.91 -2.95
CA LEU A 274 5.63 12.99 -2.07
C LEU A 274 5.75 14.29 -2.86
N ARG A 275 5.28 15.41 -2.32
CA ARG A 275 5.39 16.73 -2.96
C ARG A 275 6.84 17.20 -2.96
N GLU A 276 7.46 17.22 -1.79
CA GLU A 276 8.87 17.59 -1.60
C GLU A 276 9.63 16.54 -0.78
N VAL A 277 10.96 16.62 -0.87
CA VAL A 277 11.92 15.77 -0.15
C VAL A 277 13.10 16.62 0.32
N GLU A 278 13.87 16.12 1.28
CA GLU A 278 15.14 16.71 1.69
C GLU A 278 16.17 16.56 0.57
N ARG A 279 16.34 17.63 -0.22
CA ARG A 279 17.16 17.62 -1.44
C ARG A 279 18.62 17.30 -1.16
N ALA A 280 19.13 17.62 0.03
CA ALA A 280 20.51 17.27 0.42
C ALA A 280 20.72 15.74 0.52
N HIS A 281 19.65 14.97 0.74
CA HIS A 281 19.70 13.53 0.95
C HIS A 281 19.19 12.71 -0.25
N VAL A 282 18.72 13.37 -1.31
CA VAL A 282 18.20 12.74 -2.52
C VAL A 282 18.98 13.22 -3.72
N PHE A 283 19.68 12.29 -4.37
CA PHE A 283 20.29 12.50 -5.67
C PHE A 283 19.27 12.19 -6.78
N VAL A 284 19.19 13.03 -7.81
CA VAL A 284 18.32 12.83 -8.97
C VAL A 284 19.21 12.70 -10.19
N ASP A 285 18.99 11.64 -10.96
CA ASP A 285 19.69 11.44 -12.23
C ASP A 285 19.41 12.59 -13.21
N ILE A 286 20.41 12.92 -14.02
CA ILE A 286 20.30 13.95 -15.06
C ILE A 286 19.39 13.51 -16.20
N HIS A 287 19.30 12.21 -16.46
CA HIS A 287 18.51 11.66 -17.54
C HIS A 287 17.01 11.69 -17.18
N ARG A 288 16.20 12.22 -18.11
CA ARG A 288 14.74 12.25 -17.99
C ARG A 288 14.13 11.52 -19.18
N SER A 289 13.11 10.72 -18.92
CA SER A 289 12.35 10.02 -19.97
C SER A 289 10.86 10.20 -19.78
N ILE A 290 10.12 10.22 -20.89
CA ILE A 290 8.65 10.08 -20.91
C ILE A 290 8.21 8.64 -21.17
N GLU A 291 9.14 7.78 -21.58
CA GLU A 291 8.85 6.40 -21.95
C GLU A 291 8.30 5.62 -20.74
N ASP A 292 7.19 4.91 -20.94
CA ASP A 292 6.55 4.11 -19.90
C ASP A 292 6.27 4.86 -18.58
N THR A 293 6.03 6.18 -18.66
CA THR A 293 5.65 6.97 -17.50
C THR A 293 4.32 6.48 -16.92
N TRP A 294 4.26 6.36 -15.59
CA TRP A 294 3.04 6.00 -14.88
C TRP A 294 2.07 7.17 -14.70
N PHE A 295 2.56 8.39 -14.89
CA PHE A 295 1.78 9.61 -14.73
C PHE A 295 1.82 10.36 -16.06
N GLU A 296 0.71 10.30 -16.80
CA GLU A 296 0.58 10.96 -18.09
C GLU A 296 0.90 12.45 -17.99
N GLY A 297 1.64 12.99 -18.96
CA GLY A 297 2.11 14.37 -18.95
C GLY A 297 3.37 14.61 -18.11
N TYR A 298 3.90 13.60 -17.42
CA TYR A 298 5.15 13.69 -16.66
C TYR A 298 6.31 12.94 -17.31
N THR A 299 7.48 13.57 -17.28
CA THR A 299 8.79 12.92 -17.42
C THR A 299 9.21 12.33 -16.07
N TRP A 300 10.04 11.29 -16.08
CA TRP A 300 10.64 10.71 -14.88
C TRP A 300 12.16 10.65 -14.93
N SER A 301 12.79 10.78 -13.76
CA SER A 301 14.22 10.60 -13.53
C SER A 301 14.45 9.72 -12.31
N ILE A 302 15.42 8.82 -12.37
CA ILE A 302 15.73 7.91 -11.25
C ILE A 302 16.28 8.72 -10.08
N THR A 303 15.88 8.36 -8.86
CA THR A 303 16.37 8.98 -7.63
C THR A 303 17.09 7.99 -6.73
N HIS A 304 18.15 8.44 -6.09
CA HIS A 304 18.97 7.65 -5.18
C HIS A 304 19.12 8.36 -3.84
N CYS A 305 19.33 7.59 -2.77
CA CYS A 305 19.74 8.16 -1.50
C CYS A 305 21.17 8.69 -1.62
N ASN A 306 21.39 9.96 -1.32
CA ASN A 306 22.72 10.58 -1.44
C ASN A 306 23.75 10.00 -0.45
N SER A 307 23.31 9.31 0.61
CA SER A 307 24.20 8.72 1.61
C SER A 307 24.62 7.27 1.31
N CYS A 308 23.75 6.46 0.70
CA CYS A 308 24.01 5.03 0.48
C CYS A 308 23.77 4.55 -0.96
N TYR A 309 23.40 5.46 -1.86
CA TYR A 309 23.08 5.19 -3.26
C TYR A 309 21.98 4.16 -3.51
N GLN A 310 21.21 3.78 -2.49
CA GLN A 310 20.02 2.96 -2.70
C GLN A 310 19.04 3.69 -3.63
N HIS A 311 18.56 3.01 -4.65
CA HIS A 311 17.47 3.49 -5.51
C HIS A 311 16.23 3.80 -4.64
N LEU A 312 15.81 5.06 -4.57
CA LEU A 312 14.63 5.47 -3.80
C LEU A 312 13.36 5.37 -4.62
N GLY A 313 13.45 5.72 -5.91
CA GLY A 313 12.34 5.68 -6.85
C GLY A 313 12.58 6.69 -7.96
N TRP A 314 11.61 7.58 -8.19
CA TRP A 314 11.64 8.50 -9.32
C TRP A 314 11.19 9.91 -8.92
N ARG A 315 11.76 10.92 -9.58
CA ARG A 315 11.24 12.28 -9.63
C ARG A 315 10.40 12.41 -10.89
N PHE A 316 9.23 13.01 -10.78
CA PHE A 316 8.34 13.28 -11.90
C PHE A 316 8.26 14.78 -12.13
N ASP A 317 8.54 15.23 -13.35
CA ASP A 317 8.42 16.62 -13.76
C ASP A 317 7.39 16.74 -14.89
N HIS A 318 6.37 17.58 -14.71
CA HIS A 318 5.35 17.81 -15.72
C HIS A 318 5.97 18.50 -16.93
N VAL A 319 5.62 18.04 -18.14
CA VAL A 319 6.15 18.60 -19.39
C VAL A 319 5.74 20.07 -19.57
N ASP A 320 4.55 20.44 -19.09
CA ASP A 320 4.05 21.82 -18.97
C ASP A 320 4.11 22.29 -17.50
N SER A 321 5.05 23.16 -17.17
CA SER A 321 5.27 23.64 -15.80
C SER A 321 4.14 24.52 -15.23
N THR A 322 3.14 24.89 -16.04
CA THR A 322 1.96 25.62 -15.57
C THR A 322 0.93 24.72 -14.89
N ARG A 323 1.03 23.40 -15.09
CA ARG A 323 0.18 22.40 -14.45
C ARG A 323 0.70 22.07 -13.05
N SER A 324 -0.23 21.73 -12.15
CA SER A 324 0.06 21.38 -10.77
C SER A 324 -0.24 19.89 -10.49
N PRO A 325 0.65 19.17 -9.80
CA PRO A 325 1.98 19.60 -9.35
C PRO A 325 2.98 19.69 -10.52
N ALA A 326 3.82 20.73 -10.54
CA ALA A 326 4.86 20.86 -11.57
C ALA A 326 5.95 19.79 -11.43
N THR A 327 6.28 19.45 -10.18
CA THR A 327 7.21 18.37 -9.83
C THR A 327 6.68 17.63 -8.62
N PHE A 328 6.94 16.32 -8.55
CA PHE A 328 6.77 15.53 -7.34
C PHE A 328 7.72 14.32 -7.36
N PHE A 329 7.70 13.50 -6.31
CA PHE A 329 8.50 12.28 -6.20
C PHE A 329 7.59 11.06 -6.00
N GLY A 330 7.92 9.95 -6.65
CA GLY A 330 7.32 8.64 -6.40
C GLY A 330 8.37 7.68 -5.86
N PHE A 331 8.38 7.45 -4.55
CA PHE A 331 9.36 6.59 -3.90
C PHE A 331 8.81 5.18 -3.66
N ARG A 332 9.66 4.17 -3.86
CA ARG A 332 9.36 2.77 -3.60
C ARG A 332 9.12 2.58 -2.12
N ARG A 333 7.98 2.00 -1.73
CA ARG A 333 7.60 1.81 -0.31
C ARG A 333 8.67 1.05 0.49
N GLU A 334 9.36 0.10 -0.15
CA GLU A 334 10.42 -0.73 0.43
C GLU A 334 11.73 0.03 0.68
N ALA A 335 11.97 1.12 -0.05
CA ALA A 335 13.11 2.01 0.15
C ALA A 335 12.89 2.98 1.33
N LEU A 336 11.70 2.97 1.94
CA LEU A 336 11.29 3.90 2.99
C LEU A 336 11.02 3.18 4.32
N THR A 337 11.51 3.76 5.40
CA THR A 337 11.17 3.38 6.77
C THR A 337 10.64 4.59 7.54
N ARG A 338 9.92 4.31 8.62
CA ARG A 338 9.41 5.31 9.56
C ARG A 338 10.24 5.33 10.83
N SER A 339 10.77 4.17 11.22
CA SER A 339 11.75 4.09 12.30
C SER A 339 13.12 4.56 11.82
N ARG A 340 13.74 5.44 12.60
CA ARG A 340 15.13 5.88 12.42
C ARG A 340 16.15 4.77 12.69
N GLU A 341 15.75 3.65 13.29
CA GLU A 341 16.66 2.56 13.62
C GLU A 341 17.24 1.92 12.35
N HIS A 342 18.57 1.97 12.25
CA HIS A 342 19.34 1.38 11.16
C HIS A 342 19.15 -0.15 11.20
N ARG A 343 18.27 -0.70 10.36
CA ARG A 343 18.28 -2.14 10.11
C ARG A 343 19.55 -2.45 9.35
N GLN A 344 20.57 -2.98 10.02
CA GLN A 344 21.54 -3.85 9.35
C GLN A 344 20.75 -5.03 8.79
N VAL A 345 20.22 -4.89 7.58
CA VAL A 345 19.66 -6.03 6.86
C VAL A 345 20.85 -6.88 6.44
N ASP A 346 20.96 -8.08 7.00
CA ASP A 346 21.93 -9.09 6.56
C ASP A 346 21.70 -9.31 5.05
N PRO A 347 22.70 -9.07 4.17
CA PRO A 347 22.58 -9.30 2.73
C PRO A 347 22.08 -10.70 2.38
N ARG A 348 22.31 -11.69 3.26
CA ARG A 348 21.85 -13.07 3.09
C ARG A 348 20.35 -13.27 3.26
N SER A 349 19.65 -12.31 3.88
CA SER A 349 18.20 -12.38 4.08
C SER A 349 17.38 -12.03 2.82
N LEU A 350 18.02 -11.43 1.80
CA LEU A 350 17.35 -11.02 0.56
C LEU A 350 17.68 -11.85 -0.67
N ARG A 351 18.66 -12.80 -0.63
CA ARG A 351 19.10 -13.61 -1.79
C ARG A 351 18.90 -12.88 -3.14
N LEU A 352 19.52 -11.71 -3.25
CA LEU A 352 19.81 -11.05 -4.52
C LEU A 352 21.25 -11.40 -4.89
N ASP A 353 21.51 -12.70 -5.05
CA ASP A 353 22.74 -13.17 -5.66
C ASP A 353 22.50 -13.22 -7.17
N GLY A 354 23.10 -12.27 -7.88
CA GLY A 354 23.28 -12.32 -9.33
C GLY A 354 22.35 -11.45 -10.15
N TYR A 355 22.61 -10.14 -10.18
CA TYR A 355 22.39 -9.33 -11.38
C TYR A 355 23.53 -8.31 -11.47
N ASP A 356 24.58 -8.71 -12.19
CA ASP A 356 25.53 -7.78 -12.80
C ASP A 356 24.75 -6.79 -13.68
N THR A 357 25.02 -5.50 -13.49
CA THR A 357 24.45 -4.40 -14.27
C THR A 357 25.32 -4.03 -15.48
N ASP A 358 26.18 -4.93 -15.96
CA ASP A 358 27.20 -4.60 -16.96
C ASP A 358 26.81 -4.90 -18.42
N ASP A 359 25.65 -5.48 -18.70
CA ASP A 359 25.18 -5.70 -20.09
C ASP A 359 24.27 -4.56 -20.59
N TYR A 360 24.83 -3.35 -20.67
CA TYR A 360 24.31 -2.31 -21.57
C TYR A 360 25.47 -1.46 -22.14
N GLU A 361 26.47 -2.13 -22.73
CA GLU A 361 27.34 -1.45 -23.71
C GLU A 361 26.67 -1.50 -25.09
N GLU A 362 26.24 -0.31 -25.50
CA GLU A 362 25.71 0.03 -26.80
C GLU A 362 26.71 -0.33 -27.90
N SER A 363 26.29 -1.17 -28.85
CA SER A 363 27.11 -1.59 -29.99
C SER A 363 27.22 -0.44 -31.00
N VAL A 364 28.20 0.43 -30.81
CA VAL A 364 28.56 1.46 -31.79
C VAL A 364 29.51 0.84 -32.83
N PRO A 365 29.18 0.84 -34.14
CA PRO A 365 30.10 0.39 -35.16
C PRO A 365 31.15 1.48 -35.42
N SER A 366 32.37 1.29 -34.90
CA SER A 366 33.49 2.17 -35.17
C SER A 366 34.19 1.76 -36.47
N SER A 367 34.12 2.68 -37.43
CA SER A 367 34.84 2.70 -38.69
C SER A 367 36.35 2.75 -38.50
N GLU A 368 37.04 2.12 -39.45
CA GLU A 368 38.48 2.02 -39.67
C GLU A 368 39.29 3.30 -39.38
N GLY A 369 40.45 3.12 -38.75
CA GLY A 369 41.41 4.19 -38.47
C GLY A 369 42.77 3.64 -38.07
N ASN A 370 43.57 3.34 -39.08
CA ASN A 370 44.91 2.77 -39.05
C ASN A 370 45.95 3.71 -38.39
N SER A 371 46.76 3.22 -37.45
CA SER A 371 48.18 3.63 -37.34
C SER A 371 48.98 2.72 -36.42
N SER A 372 49.97 2.05 -37.01
CA SER A 372 51.05 1.31 -36.37
C SER A 372 51.88 2.19 -35.42
N TYR A 373 52.42 1.63 -34.35
CA TYR A 373 53.85 1.72 -34.03
C TYR A 373 54.28 0.56 -33.13
N ASN A 374 55.25 -0.20 -33.63
CA ASN A 374 55.98 -1.26 -32.96
C ASN A 374 56.86 -0.73 -31.82
N SER A 375 56.98 -1.51 -30.74
CA SER A 375 58.29 -1.77 -30.13
C SER A 375 58.26 -3.06 -29.31
N GLU A 376 59.27 -3.87 -29.58
CA GLU A 376 59.51 -5.25 -29.18
C GLU A 376 60.17 -5.39 -27.79
N GLU A 377 60.08 -6.61 -27.25
CA GLU A 377 61.01 -7.31 -26.33
C GLU A 377 61.17 -6.77 -24.89
N MET A 378 61.23 -7.58 -23.82
CA MET A 378 61.99 -8.83 -23.64
C MET A 378 61.49 -9.61 -22.39
N ARG A 379 61.66 -10.94 -22.41
CA ARG A 379 61.40 -11.91 -21.32
C ARG A 379 62.63 -12.11 -20.42
N LEU A 380 62.44 -12.37 -19.12
CA LEU A 380 63.24 -13.29 -18.25
C LEU A 380 62.35 -13.69 -17.04
N LEU A 381 61.87 -14.94 -16.94
CA LEU A 381 62.45 -16.13 -16.29
C LEU A 381 62.65 -16.07 -14.76
N ASN A 382 61.86 -16.92 -14.10
CA ASN A 382 61.90 -17.56 -12.78
C ASN A 382 63.16 -17.45 -11.91
N GLY A 383 62.92 -17.36 -10.59
CA GLY A 383 63.85 -17.75 -9.54
C GLY A 383 63.20 -17.66 -8.14
N GLU A 384 62.83 -18.83 -7.62
CA GLU A 384 62.46 -19.22 -6.23
C GLU A 384 61.24 -18.62 -5.53
#